data_AF-A0A657IV11-F1
#
_entry.id   AF-A0A657IV11-F1
#
_cell.length_a   1.000
_cell.length_b   1.000
_cell.length_c   1.000
_cell.angle_alpha   90.00
_cell.angle_beta   90.00
_cell.angle_gamma   90.00
#
_symmetry.space_group_name_H-M   'P 1'
#
loop_
_entity.id
_entity.type
_entity.pdbx_description
1 polymer ?
#
loop_
_entity_poly.entity_id
_entity_poly.type
_entity_poly.pdbx_seq_one_letter_code
_entity_poly.pdbx_strand_id
1 'polypeptide(L)'
;GRSTVATAVRYALEELAHRAPGNSVEVRVPPFGVTQAIEGPRHTRGTPPNVVEMPAPVWLGLATGSLTWGQARAEHAVDASGNRSDLSALLPLFATRTAARRARKGTLG
;
A
#
# COMPACT_ATOMS: atom_id res chain seq x y z
N GLY A 1 -18.04 11.30 0.36
CA GLY A 1 -18.22 11.46 1.82
C GLY A 1 -17.41 10.44 2.59
N ARG A 2 -17.48 10.41 3.93
CA ARG A 2 -16.73 9.46 4.78
C ARG A 2 -16.98 8.00 4.40
N SER A 3 -18.22 7.65 4.05
CA SER A 3 -18.60 6.31 3.56
C SER A 3 -17.90 5.96 2.25
N THR A 4 -17.85 6.89 1.30
CA THR A 4 -17.13 6.70 0.02
C THR A 4 -15.66 6.40 0.24
N VAL A 5 -14.99 7.15 1.13
CA VAL A 5 -13.58 6.93 1.46
C VAL A 5 -13.39 5.57 2.12
N ALA A 6 -14.23 5.21 3.10
CA ALA A 6 -14.16 3.92 3.76
C ALA A 6 -14.32 2.75 2.77
N THR A 7 -15.27 2.85 1.84
CA THR A 7 -15.46 1.84 0.78
C THR A 7 -14.26 1.75 -0.15
N ALA A 8 -13.73 2.88 -0.63
CA ALA A 8 -12.55 2.89 -1.50
C ALA A 8 -11.31 2.31 -0.82
N VAL A 9 -11.09 2.63 0.46
CA VAL A 9 -9.97 2.09 1.24
C VAL A 9 -10.09 0.58 1.39
N ARG A 10 -11.24 0.08 1.84
CA ARG A 10 -11.47 -1.35 2.05
C ARG A 10 -11.35 -2.14 0.76
N TYR A 11 -11.96 -1.64 -0.32
CA TYR A 11 -11.85 -2.26 -1.64
C TYR A 11 -10.39 -2.33 -2.11
N ALA A 12 -9.62 -1.26 -1.98
CA ALA A 12 -8.22 -1.27 -2.36
C ALA A 12 -7.37 -2.22 -1.49
N LEU A 13 -7.66 -2.33 -0.19
CA LEU A 13 -6.99 -3.27 0.71
C LEU A 13 -7.33 -4.73 0.35
N GLU A 14 -8.58 -5.02 0.04
CA GLU A 14 -9.02 -6.33 -0.44
C GLU A 14 -8.33 -6.68 -1.77
N GLU A 15 -8.23 -5.73 -2.69
CA GLU A 15 -7.55 -5.91 -3.96
C GLU A 15 -6.05 -6.21 -3.79
N LEU A 16 -5.36 -5.51 -2.86
CA LEU A 16 -3.96 -5.80 -2.54
C LEU A 16 -3.80 -7.26 -2.09
N ALA A 17 -4.63 -7.70 -1.14
CA ALA A 17 -4.56 -9.06 -0.61
C ALA A 17 -4.98 -10.12 -1.64
N HIS A 18 -5.87 -9.76 -2.57
CA HIS A 18 -6.24 -10.65 -3.68
C HIS A 18 -5.08 -10.86 -4.66
N ARG A 19 -4.34 -9.79 -5.00
CA ARG A 19 -3.20 -9.85 -5.94
C ARG A 19 -1.95 -10.44 -5.33
N ALA A 20 -1.73 -10.20 -4.05
CA ALA A 20 -0.59 -10.69 -3.30
C ALA A 20 -1.08 -11.39 -2.04
N PRO A 21 -1.67 -12.59 -2.16
CA PRO A 21 -2.18 -13.33 -1.01
C PRO A 21 -1.04 -13.68 -0.04
N GLY A 22 -1.35 -13.70 1.25
CA GLY A 22 -0.40 -14.09 2.29
C GLY A 22 -0.63 -13.38 3.61
N ASN A 23 0.29 -13.60 4.55
CA ASN A 23 0.22 -13.11 5.93
C ASN A 23 1.57 -12.64 6.46
N SER A 24 2.50 -12.32 5.54
CA SER A 24 3.82 -11.84 5.92
C SER A 24 3.83 -10.34 6.20
N VAL A 25 2.88 -9.57 5.65
CA VAL A 25 2.79 -8.11 5.79
C VAL A 25 1.36 -7.71 6.16
N GLU A 26 1.24 -6.93 7.24
CA GLU A 26 -0.01 -6.28 7.63
C GLU A 26 -0.05 -4.85 7.10
N VAL A 27 -1.09 -4.49 6.35
CA VAL A 27 -1.30 -3.14 5.84
C VAL A 27 -2.49 -2.51 6.53
N ARG A 28 -2.26 -1.41 7.26
CA ARG A 28 -3.23 -0.72 8.11
C ARG A 28 -3.55 0.67 7.56
N VAL A 29 -4.84 0.97 7.48
CA VAL A 29 -5.35 2.28 7.06
C VAL A 29 -6.41 2.75 8.06
N PRO A 30 -6.01 3.19 9.26
CA PRO A 30 -6.95 3.63 10.28
C PRO A 30 -7.72 4.90 9.86
N PRO A 31 -9.01 5.00 10.23
CA PRO A 31 -9.81 4.02 10.97
C PRO A 31 -10.54 3.00 10.08
N PHE A 32 -10.22 2.93 8.77
CA PHE A 32 -11.10 2.32 7.78
C PHE A 32 -10.85 0.83 7.52
N GLY A 33 -9.65 0.31 7.76
CA GLY A 33 -9.41 -1.12 7.59
C GLY A 33 -7.97 -1.57 7.76
N VAL A 34 -7.80 -2.88 7.68
CA VAL A 34 -6.53 -3.60 7.71
C VAL A 34 -6.63 -4.80 6.78
N THR A 35 -5.54 -5.19 6.15
CA THR A 35 -5.44 -6.45 5.40
C THR A 35 -4.09 -7.12 5.62
N GLN A 36 -4.03 -8.40 5.32
CA GLN A 36 -2.81 -9.20 5.31
C GLN A 36 -2.48 -9.53 3.85
N ALA A 37 -1.22 -9.38 3.48
CA ALA A 37 -0.75 -9.61 2.12
C ALA A 37 0.67 -10.17 2.13
N ILE A 38 1.11 -10.57 0.94
CA ILE A 38 2.45 -11.05 0.62
C ILE A 38 2.74 -12.41 1.27
N GLU A 39 3.14 -13.37 0.42
CA GLU A 39 3.53 -14.70 0.86
C GLU A 39 4.81 -14.70 1.70
N GLY A 40 4.95 -15.76 2.49
CA GLY A 40 6.18 -16.15 3.13
C GLY A 40 6.00 -16.48 4.62
N PRO A 41 7.11 -16.72 5.34
CA PRO A 41 7.05 -17.22 6.70
C PRO A 41 6.26 -16.29 7.60
N ARG A 42 5.29 -16.88 8.29
CA ARG A 42 4.59 -16.23 9.38
C ARG A 42 5.62 -15.82 10.42
N HIS A 43 5.43 -14.64 11.01
CA HIS A 43 6.29 -14.19 12.09
C HIS A 43 6.23 -15.20 13.24
N THR A 44 7.38 -15.75 13.59
CA THR A 44 7.55 -16.54 14.81
C THR A 44 7.82 -15.60 15.98
N ARG A 45 7.57 -16.07 17.20
CA ARG A 45 7.83 -15.32 18.43
C ARG A 45 9.27 -14.75 18.39
N GLY A 46 9.41 -13.42 18.45
CA GLY A 46 10.69 -12.71 18.45
C GLY A 46 11.01 -11.91 17.17
N THR A 47 10.31 -12.14 16.06
CA THR A 47 10.50 -11.33 14.83
C THR A 47 9.42 -10.25 14.73
N PRO A 48 9.77 -8.95 14.70
CA PRO A 48 8.78 -7.86 14.61
C PRO A 48 7.88 -8.06 13.38
N PRO A 49 6.54 -7.92 13.49
CA PRO A 49 5.63 -8.06 12.34
C PRO A 49 6.03 -7.10 11.22
N ASN A 50 5.99 -7.52 9.95
CA ASN A 50 6.08 -6.53 8.87
C ASN A 50 4.77 -5.76 8.86
N VAL A 51 4.80 -4.49 9.27
CA VAL A 51 3.61 -3.64 9.32
C VAL A 51 3.85 -2.42 8.44
N VAL A 52 2.85 -2.10 7.64
CA VAL A 52 2.76 -0.86 6.88
C VAL A 52 1.51 -0.12 7.35
N GLU A 53 1.67 1.08 7.91
CA GLU A 53 0.58 1.91 8.39
C GLU A 53 0.62 3.30 7.76
N MET A 54 -0.54 3.76 7.28
CA MET A 54 -0.66 5.08 6.64
C MET A 54 -2.11 5.60 6.68
N PRO A 55 -2.35 6.91 6.54
CA PRO A 55 -3.70 7.45 6.47
C PRO A 55 -4.37 7.20 5.11
N ALA A 56 -5.70 7.27 5.06
CA ALA A 56 -6.49 6.98 3.85
C ALA A 56 -6.08 7.75 2.59
N PRO A 57 -5.76 9.06 2.63
CA PRO A 57 -5.35 9.80 1.43
C PRO A 57 -4.05 9.25 0.83
N VAL A 58 -3.10 8.84 1.68
CA VAL A 58 -1.82 8.25 1.27
C VAL A 58 -2.06 6.89 0.63
N TRP A 59 -2.84 6.03 1.29
CA TRP A 59 -3.19 4.71 0.75
C TRP A 59 -3.87 4.80 -0.61
N LEU A 60 -4.91 5.63 -0.74
CA LEU A 60 -5.62 5.80 -2.02
C LEU A 60 -4.72 6.43 -3.09
N GLY A 61 -3.83 7.34 -2.70
CA GLY A 61 -2.86 7.94 -3.62
C GLY A 61 -1.87 6.91 -4.18
N LEU A 62 -1.38 6.02 -3.32
CA LEU A 62 -0.53 4.89 -3.69
C LEU A 62 -1.29 3.89 -4.58
N ALA A 63 -2.48 3.45 -4.13
CA ALA A 63 -3.30 2.48 -4.84
C ALA A 63 -3.70 2.95 -6.25
N THR A 64 -3.84 4.26 -6.46
CA THR A 64 -4.22 4.85 -7.77
C THR A 64 -3.05 5.46 -8.54
N GLY A 65 -1.84 5.48 -7.97
CA GLY A 65 -0.62 6.01 -8.56
C GLY A 65 -0.55 7.53 -8.66
N SER A 66 -1.34 8.27 -7.88
CA SER A 66 -1.16 9.71 -7.73
C SER A 66 0.03 10.05 -6.83
N LEU A 67 0.39 9.14 -5.92
CA LEU A 67 1.56 9.15 -5.05
C LEU A 67 2.39 7.88 -5.31
N THR A 68 3.71 7.98 -5.31
CA THR A 68 4.60 6.80 -5.40
C THR A 68 5.05 6.35 -4.02
N TRP A 69 5.43 5.07 -3.90
CA TRP A 69 5.98 4.53 -2.66
C TRP A 69 7.18 5.32 -2.14
N GLY A 70 8.15 5.60 -3.02
CA GLY A 70 9.34 6.37 -2.67
C GLY A 70 9.03 7.78 -2.15
N GLN A 71 8.07 8.48 -2.77
CA GLN A 71 7.62 9.79 -2.28
C GLN A 71 6.99 9.67 -0.89
N ALA A 72 6.07 8.72 -0.71
CA ALA A 72 5.39 8.52 0.57
C ALA A 72 6.38 8.19 1.70
N ARG A 73 7.44 7.42 1.41
CA ARG A 73 8.53 7.11 2.34
C ARG A 73 9.40 8.34 2.64
N ALA A 74 9.78 9.10 1.62
CA ALA A 74 10.60 10.31 1.77
C ALA A 74 9.87 11.40 2.57
N GLU A 75 8.55 11.48 2.46
CA GLU A 75 7.70 12.42 3.20
C GLU A 75 7.29 11.91 4.59
N HIS A 76 7.78 10.73 5.01
CA HIS A 76 7.36 10.05 6.25
C HIS A 76 5.83 9.86 6.37
N ALA A 77 5.14 9.76 5.23
CA ALA A 77 3.70 9.60 5.15
C ALA A 77 3.25 8.12 5.33
N VAL A 78 4.22 7.19 5.32
CA VAL A 78 4.03 5.75 5.55
C VAL A 78 5.02 5.29 6.61
N ASP A 79 4.49 4.74 7.69
CA ASP A 79 5.29 3.94 8.62
C ASP A 79 5.38 2.51 8.06
N ALA A 80 6.59 2.05 7.79
CA ALA A 80 6.84 0.72 7.23
C ALA A 80 7.99 0.09 8.00
N SER A 81 7.69 -1.05 8.63
CA SER A 81 8.60 -1.77 9.51
C SER A 81 8.80 -3.21 9.02
N GLY A 82 10.02 -3.72 9.15
CA GLY A 82 10.39 -5.06 8.71
C GLY A 82 10.79 -5.16 7.23
N ASN A 83 11.57 -6.20 6.90
CA ASN A 83 12.28 -6.35 5.63
C ASN A 83 11.37 -6.59 4.41
N ARG A 84 10.09 -6.91 4.62
CA ARG A 84 9.12 -7.18 3.53
C ARG A 84 8.07 -6.09 3.39
N SER A 85 8.22 -4.97 4.09
CA SER A 85 7.24 -3.88 4.12
C SER A 85 7.24 -2.98 2.89
N ASP A 86 8.13 -3.22 1.91
CA ASP A 86 8.14 -2.48 0.66
C ASP A 86 7.02 -2.96 -0.28
N LEU A 87 6.02 -2.10 -0.50
CA LEU A 87 4.88 -2.38 -1.39
C LEU A 87 5.07 -1.82 -2.81
N SER A 88 6.22 -1.21 -3.14
CA SER A 88 6.43 -0.49 -4.41
C SER A 88 6.15 -1.35 -5.64
N ALA A 89 6.54 -2.62 -5.63
CA ALA A 89 6.32 -3.55 -6.74
C ALA A 89 4.85 -3.94 -6.95
N LEU A 90 3.99 -3.75 -5.93
CA LEU A 90 2.55 -4.08 -5.97
C LEU A 90 1.69 -2.86 -6.30
N LEU A 91 2.28 -1.66 -6.37
CA LEU A 91 1.59 -0.40 -6.54
C LEU A 91 1.96 0.25 -7.88
N PRO A 92 1.01 0.94 -8.56
CA PRO A 92 -0.38 1.14 -8.17
C PRO A 92 -1.27 -0.09 -8.47
N LEU A 93 -2.36 -0.22 -7.70
CA LEU A 93 -3.37 -1.26 -7.93
C LEU A 93 -4.28 -0.92 -9.12
N PHE A 94 -4.60 0.36 -9.29
CA PHE A 94 -5.51 0.83 -10.32
C PHE A 94 -4.79 1.79 -11.25
N ALA A 95 -4.71 1.44 -12.53
CA ALA A 95 -4.13 2.33 -13.52
C ALA A 95 -5.03 3.55 -13.73
N THR A 96 -4.58 4.71 -13.25
CA THR A 96 -5.23 5.99 -13.57
C THR A 96 -4.49 6.71 -14.69
N ARG A 97 -5.19 7.61 -15.38
CA ARG A 97 -4.58 8.47 -16.42
C ARG A 97 -3.43 9.32 -15.88
N THR A 98 -3.47 9.67 -14.59
CA THR A 98 -2.42 10.35 -13.84
C THR A 98 -1.20 9.47 -13.66
N ALA A 99 -1.38 8.23 -13.17
CA ALA A 99 -0.30 7.24 -13.05
C ALA A 99 0.38 6.99 -14.40
N ALA A 100 -0.41 6.82 -15.47
CA ALA A 100 0.09 6.60 -16.82
C ALA A 100 0.94 7.77 -17.36
N ARG A 101 0.59 9.03 -17.02
CA ARG A 101 1.42 10.20 -17.37
C ARG A 101 2.74 10.22 -16.60
N ARG A 102 2.74 9.81 -15.33
CA ARG A 102 3.94 9.78 -14.49
C ARG A 102 4.92 8.70 -14.96
N ALA A 103 4.43 7.49 -15.28
CA ALA A 103 5.25 6.41 -15.84
C ALA A 103 6.00 6.85 -17.11
N ARG A 104 5.31 7.54 -18.04
CA ARG A 104 5.92 8.07 -19.27
C ARG A 104 7.02 9.12 -19.03
N LYS A 105 6.93 9.88 -17.94
CA LYS A 105 7.94 10.91 -17.61
C LYS A 105 9.19 10.30 -16.97
N GLY A 106 9.04 9.17 -16.25
CA GLY A 106 10.17 8.45 -15.63
C GLY A 106 11.02 7.64 -16.61
N THR A 107 10.47 7.22 -17.76
CA THR A 107 11.21 6.48 -18.80
C THR A 107 12.10 7.37 -19.68
N LEU A 108 11.95 8.70 -19.58
CA LEU A 108 12.68 9.68 -20.39
C LEU A 108 13.80 10.42 -19.61
N GLY A 109 14.15 9.95 -18.41
CA GLY A 109 15.13 10.58 -17.52
C GLY A 109 16.25 9.63 -17.11
#